data_AF-A0A816A2J1-F1
#
_entry.id   AF-A0A816A2J1-F1
#
_cell.length_a   1.000
_cell.length_b   1.000
_cell.length_c   1.000
_cell.angle_alpha   90.00
_cell.angle_beta   90.00
_cell.angle_gamma   90.00
#
_symmetry.space_group_name_H-M   'P 1'
#
loop_
_entity.id
_entity.type
_entity.pdbx_description
1 polymer ?
#
loop_
_entity_poly.entity_id
_entity_poly.type
_entity_poly.pdbx_seq_one_letter_code
_entity_poly.pdbx_strand_id
1 'polypeptide(L)'
;PLAKVQLHYNATIDDLIDALPDSLRQTHRWFSIARSPLDFPSNETPLISAVCRARHANSIFVDLPICLIGYTSPRYMNSGYTSRNKLDGYNLRAFQGMFRSKQKNKSFHVKGQSGEAQSFTIDNLLFTFAPCCANRDTFIDVEYLFSPNAEQFRLPECVCLFKTSYSDENDKLNDMPTVAVRNEANVKLYTWIPSSPYWFSYRDQPNRLSRIGGVHALVRHVEIIPKSLYFPPDIFIQSAVGKLFDQRHKPVPCEYLKICEVDSQRFPHQAYHGTNINVILSILMDGLVMPSTVVSTGYRVCPPAGHIARGVAAFGIDDFANALFVSPSIHYCSDPVYAVTFSSGDRRMIAVLDCRIEHDKFSAFRSTVPTYVAHPGDDLNAIEWRITRPSAIQIVGIIFIPMMESRSAAARLRANKLGLKDDEVH
;
A
#
# COMPACT_ATOMS: atom_id res chain seq x y z
N PRO A 1 -8.13 -30.80 1.45
CA PRO A 1 -6.67 -30.90 1.22
C PRO A 1 -6.10 -29.50 0.98
N LEU A 2 -4.93 -29.18 1.54
CA LEU A 2 -4.27 -27.89 1.31
C LEU A 2 -3.22 -28.10 0.22
N ALA A 3 -3.41 -27.45 -0.93
CA ALA A 3 -2.45 -27.46 -2.03
C ALA A 3 -1.78 -26.08 -2.11
N LYS A 4 -0.45 -26.05 -2.14
CA LYS A 4 0.31 -24.83 -2.44
C LYS A 4 0.63 -24.86 -3.92
N VAL A 5 0.15 -23.86 -4.64
CA VAL A 5 0.34 -23.75 -6.08
C VAL A 5 1.02 -22.43 -6.38
N GLN A 6 2.10 -22.48 -7.15
CA GLN A 6 2.69 -21.30 -7.77
C GLN A 6 2.04 -21.12 -9.15
N LEU A 7 1.26 -20.05 -9.29
CA LEU A 7 0.61 -19.69 -10.54
C LEU A 7 1.24 -18.43 -11.11
N HIS A 8 1.32 -18.35 -12.44
CA HIS A 8 1.73 -17.14 -13.13
C HIS A 8 0.63 -16.06 -13.04
N TYR A 9 0.96 -14.79 -13.25
CA TYR A 9 0.00 -13.70 -13.06
C TYR A 9 -1.18 -13.72 -14.05
N ASN A 10 -0.97 -14.32 -15.22
CA ASN A 10 -1.99 -14.55 -16.26
C ASN A 10 -2.67 -15.92 -16.14
N ALA A 11 -2.41 -16.67 -15.06
CA ALA A 11 -3.03 -17.97 -14.86
C ALA A 11 -4.56 -17.83 -14.86
N THR A 12 -5.20 -18.80 -15.50
CA THR A 12 -6.64 -18.91 -15.71
C THR A 12 -7.27 -19.86 -14.69
N ILE A 13 -8.57 -20.10 -14.81
CA ILE A 13 -9.24 -21.15 -14.03
C ILE A 13 -8.71 -22.55 -14.40
N ASP A 14 -8.31 -22.77 -15.65
CA ASP A 14 -7.81 -24.07 -16.12
C ASP A 14 -6.43 -24.33 -15.51
N ASP A 15 -5.53 -23.34 -15.47
CA ASP A 15 -4.24 -23.44 -14.78
C ASP A 15 -4.40 -23.75 -13.27
N LEU A 16 -5.42 -23.16 -12.64
CA LEU A 16 -5.74 -23.41 -11.24
C LEU A 16 -6.26 -24.84 -11.03
N ILE A 17 -7.10 -25.35 -11.94
CA ILE A 17 -7.62 -26.73 -11.91
C ILE A 17 -6.49 -27.73 -12.18
N ASP A 18 -5.65 -27.48 -13.17
CA ASP A 18 -4.53 -28.34 -13.57
C ASP A 18 -3.47 -28.46 -12.49
N ALA A 19 -3.32 -27.42 -11.68
CA ALA A 19 -2.46 -27.44 -10.52
C ALA A 19 -3.00 -28.23 -9.32
N LEU A 20 -4.28 -28.64 -9.34
CA LEU A 20 -4.83 -29.50 -8.29
C LEU A 20 -4.32 -30.94 -8.46
N PRO A 21 -4.13 -31.70 -7.37
CA PRO A 21 -3.92 -33.15 -7.44
C PRO A 21 -5.01 -33.83 -8.29
N ASP A 22 -4.66 -34.89 -9.03
CA ASP A 22 -5.56 -35.57 -9.99
C ASP A 22 -6.92 -35.95 -9.39
N SER A 23 -6.91 -36.40 -8.12
CA SER A 23 -8.11 -36.73 -7.35
C SER A 23 -9.08 -35.56 -7.13
N LEU A 24 -8.59 -34.32 -7.19
CA LEU A 24 -9.34 -33.09 -6.98
C LEU A 24 -9.71 -32.37 -8.29
N ARG A 25 -8.94 -32.53 -9.38
CA ARG A 25 -9.19 -31.84 -10.67
C ARG A 25 -10.59 -32.08 -11.21
N GLN A 26 -11.08 -33.31 -11.09
CA GLN A 26 -12.40 -33.70 -11.61
C GLN A 26 -13.55 -33.21 -10.74
N THR A 27 -13.29 -33.01 -9.44
CA THR A 27 -14.34 -32.74 -8.46
C THR A 27 -14.41 -31.27 -8.08
N HIS A 28 -13.30 -30.53 -8.06
CA HIS A 28 -13.25 -29.15 -7.57
C HIS A 28 -13.09 -28.14 -8.72
N ARG A 29 -14.22 -27.74 -9.33
CA ARG A 29 -14.26 -26.79 -10.46
C ARG A 29 -14.71 -25.38 -10.09
N TRP A 30 -15.06 -25.15 -8.83
CA TRP A 30 -15.56 -23.86 -8.38
C TRP A 30 -14.70 -23.35 -7.22
N PHE A 31 -14.33 -22.07 -7.24
CA PHE A 31 -13.41 -21.49 -6.27
C PHE A 31 -14.04 -20.28 -5.58
N SER A 32 -13.71 -20.05 -4.31
CA SER A 32 -14.08 -18.83 -3.58
C SER A 32 -12.91 -18.26 -2.80
N ILE A 33 -12.92 -16.95 -2.59
CA ILE A 33 -12.00 -16.24 -1.70
C ILE A 33 -12.79 -15.61 -0.56
N ALA A 34 -12.37 -15.83 0.69
CA ALA A 34 -13.08 -15.32 1.86
C ALA A 34 -14.60 -15.59 1.83
N ARG A 35 -15.00 -16.75 1.27
CA ARG A 35 -16.40 -17.19 1.07
C ARG A 35 -17.18 -16.44 -0.02
N SER A 36 -16.55 -15.54 -0.77
CA SER A 36 -17.11 -14.95 -1.99
C SER A 36 -16.75 -15.78 -3.22
N PRO A 37 -17.74 -16.27 -4.00
CA PRO A 37 -17.48 -17.00 -5.23
C PRO A 37 -16.58 -16.20 -6.17
N LEU A 38 -15.59 -16.86 -6.77
CA LEU A 38 -14.84 -16.28 -7.87
C LEU A 38 -15.67 -16.37 -9.15
N ASP A 39 -15.84 -15.24 -9.82
CA ASP A 39 -16.52 -15.15 -11.11
C ASP A 39 -15.54 -15.04 -12.27
N PHE A 40 -15.67 -15.96 -13.23
CA PHE A 40 -14.87 -16.05 -14.44
C PHE A 40 -15.82 -15.98 -15.65
N PRO A 41 -16.06 -14.79 -16.24
CA PRO A 41 -16.96 -14.64 -17.38
C PRO A 41 -16.50 -15.40 -18.63
N SER A 42 -15.21 -15.72 -18.70
CA SER A 42 -14.59 -16.55 -19.74
C SER A 42 -13.47 -17.39 -19.14
N ASN A 43 -13.12 -18.51 -19.77
CA ASN A 43 -11.97 -19.32 -19.33
C ASN A 43 -10.64 -18.56 -19.44
N GLU A 44 -10.55 -17.58 -20.34
CA GLU A 44 -9.38 -16.69 -20.49
C GLU A 44 -9.26 -15.65 -19.39
N THR A 45 -10.28 -15.51 -18.53
CA THR A 45 -10.24 -14.55 -17.42
C THR A 45 -9.08 -14.87 -16.47
N PRO A 46 -8.14 -13.94 -16.26
CA PRO A 46 -7.08 -14.14 -15.29
C PRO A 46 -7.64 -14.36 -13.88
N LEU A 47 -7.08 -15.32 -13.15
CA LEU A 47 -7.44 -15.66 -11.78
C LEU A 47 -7.43 -14.42 -10.87
N ILE A 48 -6.45 -13.53 -11.07
CA ILE A 48 -6.34 -12.29 -10.30
C ILE A 48 -7.55 -11.36 -10.53
N SER A 49 -8.06 -11.28 -11.76
CA SER A 49 -9.25 -10.49 -12.10
C SER A 49 -10.52 -11.05 -11.47
N ALA A 50 -10.65 -12.38 -11.40
CA ALA A 50 -11.74 -13.04 -10.70
C ALA A 50 -11.66 -12.79 -9.18
N VAL A 51 -10.47 -12.88 -8.60
CA VAL A 51 -10.21 -12.57 -7.18
C VAL A 51 -10.54 -11.13 -6.85
N CYS A 52 -10.12 -10.16 -7.67
CA CYS A 52 -10.42 -8.75 -7.44
C CYS A 52 -11.92 -8.45 -7.48
N ARG A 53 -12.68 -9.09 -8.38
CA ARG A 53 -14.14 -8.91 -8.49
C ARG A 53 -14.94 -9.53 -7.36
N ALA A 54 -14.50 -10.68 -6.85
CA ALA A 54 -15.14 -11.36 -5.73
C ALA A 54 -14.98 -10.60 -4.39
N ARG A 55 -14.17 -9.54 -4.35
CA ARG A 55 -13.87 -8.78 -3.13
C ARG A 55 -14.78 -7.57 -2.98
N HIS A 56 -15.07 -7.22 -1.73
CA HIS A 56 -15.64 -5.93 -1.40
C HIS A 56 -14.59 -4.84 -1.69
N ALA A 57 -15.04 -3.70 -2.21
CA ALA A 57 -14.20 -2.54 -2.55
C ALA A 57 -13.28 -2.03 -1.41
N ASN A 58 -13.42 -2.57 -0.20
CA ASN A 58 -12.70 -2.19 1.02
C ASN A 58 -11.80 -3.30 1.60
N SER A 59 -11.61 -4.42 0.92
CA SER A 59 -10.72 -5.49 1.40
C SER A 59 -9.26 -5.12 1.10
N ILE A 60 -8.53 -4.64 2.12
CA ILE A 60 -7.11 -4.29 2.00
C ILE A 60 -6.30 -5.58 1.96
N PHE A 61 -5.49 -5.79 0.92
CA PHE A 61 -4.43 -6.79 0.98
C PHE A 61 -3.29 -6.19 1.81
N VAL A 62 -3.07 -6.78 2.98
CA VAL A 62 -1.78 -6.67 3.65
C VAL A 62 -1.01 -7.90 3.19
N ASP A 63 -0.08 -7.78 2.25
CA ASP A 63 1.02 -8.73 1.95
C ASP A 63 0.75 -10.24 2.25
N LEU A 64 -0.35 -10.82 1.72
CA LEU A 64 -0.73 -12.21 2.00
C LEU A 64 -1.02 -13.02 0.71
N PRO A 65 -0.68 -14.33 0.70
CA PRO A 65 -1.14 -15.28 -0.32
C PRO A 65 -2.65 -15.25 -0.53
N ILE A 66 -3.09 -15.37 -1.79
CA ILE A 66 -4.51 -15.57 -2.10
C ILE A 66 -4.90 -17.00 -1.69
N CYS A 67 -5.77 -17.12 -0.68
CA CYS A 67 -6.34 -18.41 -0.30
C CYS A 67 -7.65 -18.65 -1.05
N LEU A 68 -7.64 -19.67 -1.91
CA LEU A 68 -8.83 -20.12 -2.65
C LEU A 68 -9.36 -21.41 -2.04
N ILE A 69 -10.67 -21.47 -1.87
CA ILE A 69 -11.37 -22.66 -1.44
C ILE A 69 -12.02 -23.26 -2.67
N GLY A 70 -11.60 -24.47 -3.06
CA GLY A 70 -12.28 -25.25 -4.08
C GLY A 70 -13.55 -25.91 -3.51
N TYR A 71 -14.58 -26.04 -4.32
CA TYR A 71 -15.83 -26.72 -3.97
C TYR A 71 -16.19 -27.76 -5.00
N THR A 72 -16.90 -28.80 -4.58
CA THR A 72 -17.42 -29.85 -5.46
C THR A 72 -18.75 -29.53 -6.11
N SER A 73 -19.39 -28.43 -5.70
CA SER A 73 -20.63 -27.95 -6.28
C SER A 73 -20.84 -26.47 -5.94
N PRO A 74 -21.47 -25.67 -6.83
CA PRO A 74 -21.83 -24.28 -6.54
C PRO A 74 -22.75 -24.15 -5.32
N ARG A 75 -23.56 -25.17 -5.03
CA ARG A 75 -24.50 -25.18 -3.90
C ARG A 75 -23.80 -25.05 -2.54
N TYR A 76 -22.53 -25.46 -2.44
CA TYR A 76 -21.74 -25.35 -1.21
C TYR A 76 -21.09 -23.97 -1.01
N MET A 77 -21.11 -23.10 -2.02
CA MET A 77 -20.61 -21.73 -1.89
C MET A 77 -21.58 -20.84 -1.10
N ASN A 78 -22.89 -21.07 -1.25
CA ASN A 78 -23.93 -20.26 -0.62
C ASN A 78 -24.44 -20.82 0.72
N SER A 79 -24.08 -22.06 1.08
CA SER A 79 -24.57 -22.72 2.30
C SER A 79 -23.76 -22.40 3.57
N GLY A 80 -22.71 -21.59 3.48
CA GLY A 80 -21.72 -21.36 4.54
C GLY A 80 -22.10 -20.41 5.68
N TYR A 81 -23.37 -20.02 5.84
CA TYR A 81 -23.80 -19.26 7.03
C TYR A 81 -24.07 -20.16 8.25
N THR A 82 -24.02 -21.48 8.10
CA THR A 82 -24.23 -22.42 9.21
C THR A 82 -22.90 -22.77 9.92
N SER A 83 -22.67 -22.08 11.05
CA SER A 83 -22.07 -22.64 12.27
C SER A 83 -20.87 -23.59 12.09
N ARG A 84 -19.67 -23.04 11.91
CA ARG A 84 -18.41 -23.72 12.26
C ARG A 84 -17.80 -23.13 13.54
N ASN A 85 -18.58 -23.18 14.62
CA ASN A 85 -18.04 -23.32 15.97
C ASN A 85 -17.78 -24.81 16.19
N LYS A 86 -16.51 -25.24 16.05
CA LYS A 86 -15.90 -26.44 16.66
C LYS A 86 -14.49 -26.65 16.07
N LEU A 87 -13.62 -25.69 16.35
CA LEU A 87 -12.21 -25.96 16.61
C LEU A 87 -12.04 -25.78 18.11
N ASP A 88 -11.28 -26.65 18.75
CA ASP A 88 -11.14 -26.70 20.20
C ASP A 88 -10.79 -25.33 20.81
N GLY A 89 -11.80 -24.72 21.44
CA GLY A 89 -11.63 -24.08 22.73
C GLY A 89 -11.19 -22.62 22.83
N TYR A 90 -11.13 -21.80 21.78
CA TYR A 90 -11.18 -20.34 22.03
C TYR A 90 -12.63 -19.93 22.33
N ASN A 91 -13.03 -20.16 23.58
CA ASN A 91 -14.34 -19.75 24.07
C ASN A 91 -14.34 -18.22 24.20
N LEU A 92 -14.69 -17.53 23.11
CA LEU A 92 -14.82 -16.07 23.06
C LEU A 92 -15.70 -15.55 24.20
N ARG A 93 -16.74 -16.28 24.61
CA ARG A 93 -17.57 -15.93 25.78
C ARG A 93 -16.82 -16.08 27.10
N ALA A 94 -16.00 -17.11 27.29
CA ALA A 94 -15.17 -17.26 28.49
C ALA A 94 -14.05 -16.21 28.55
N PHE A 95 -13.42 -15.91 27.41
CA PHE A 95 -12.45 -14.83 27.29
C PHE A 95 -13.10 -13.47 27.59
N GLN A 96 -14.24 -13.15 26.97
CA GLN A 96 -15.03 -11.95 27.25
C GLN A 96 -15.53 -11.90 28.69
N GLY A 97 -15.88 -13.05 29.29
CA GLY A 97 -16.32 -13.18 30.69
C GLY A 97 -15.19 -12.92 31.69
N MET A 98 -13.97 -13.41 31.43
CA MET A 98 -12.78 -13.05 32.21
C MET A 98 -12.39 -11.58 32.02
N PHE A 99 -12.57 -11.03 30.81
CA PHE A 99 -12.23 -9.64 30.50
C PHE A 99 -13.16 -8.62 31.18
N ARG A 100 -14.48 -8.84 31.14
CA ARG A 100 -15.46 -7.93 31.76
C ARG A 100 -15.34 -7.85 33.29
N SER A 101 -14.79 -8.88 33.93
CA SER A 101 -14.59 -8.92 35.38
C SER A 101 -13.24 -8.34 35.84
N LYS A 102 -12.34 -7.98 34.92
CA LYS A 102 -10.95 -7.57 35.22
C LYS A 102 -10.44 -6.35 34.43
N GLN A 103 -11.33 -5.44 33.98
CA GLN A 103 -10.89 -4.14 33.47
C GLN A 103 -10.19 -3.34 34.58
N LYS A 104 -8.88 -3.52 34.67
CA LYS A 104 -7.99 -2.78 35.55
C LYS A 104 -6.88 -2.24 34.68
N ASN A 105 -6.66 -0.94 34.74
CA ASN A 105 -5.41 -0.36 34.25
C ASN A 105 -4.27 -1.08 34.96
N LYS A 106 -3.28 -1.49 34.18
CA LYS A 106 -2.09 -2.17 34.69
C LYS A 106 -0.90 -1.29 34.35
N SER A 107 -0.09 -1.02 35.36
CA SER A 107 1.13 -0.25 35.21
C SER A 107 2.34 -1.17 35.31
N PHE A 108 3.35 -0.91 34.49
CA PHE A 108 4.65 -1.56 34.57
C PHE A 108 5.69 -0.55 34.99
N HIS A 109 6.56 -0.96 35.91
CA HIS A 109 7.77 -0.22 36.27
C HIS A 109 8.94 -0.75 35.44
N VAL A 110 9.36 -0.01 34.42
CA VAL A 110 10.51 -0.33 33.57
C VAL A 110 11.73 0.36 34.16
N LYS A 111 12.72 -0.42 34.62
CA LYS A 111 13.94 0.14 35.21
C LYS A 111 14.80 0.82 34.15
N GLY A 112 15.27 2.03 34.46
CA GLY A 112 16.22 2.76 33.62
C GLY A 112 17.59 2.10 33.61
N GLN A 113 18.31 2.23 32.50
CA GLN A 113 19.71 1.76 32.33
C GLN A 113 19.95 0.29 32.68
N SER A 114 18.91 -0.54 32.66
CA SER A 114 19.05 -1.98 32.85
C SER A 114 19.89 -2.57 31.72
N GLY A 115 21.02 -3.19 32.05
CA GLY A 115 21.86 -3.92 31.08
C GLY A 115 21.19 -5.18 30.51
N GLU A 116 20.07 -5.60 31.09
CA GLU A 116 19.30 -6.78 30.68
C GLU A 116 17.92 -6.39 30.14
N ALA A 117 17.37 -7.24 29.27
CA ALA A 117 16.01 -7.11 28.76
C ALA A 117 14.99 -7.33 29.88
N GLN A 118 13.92 -6.54 29.89
CA GLN A 118 12.87 -6.60 30.91
C GLN A 118 11.57 -7.08 30.28
N SER A 119 10.92 -8.07 30.90
CA SER A 119 9.68 -8.66 30.38
C SER A 119 8.56 -8.57 31.41
N PHE A 120 7.41 -8.07 30.97
CA PHE A 120 6.23 -7.89 31.81
C PHE A 120 5.04 -8.57 31.18
N THR A 121 4.17 -9.14 32.01
CA THR A 121 2.98 -9.84 31.53
C THR A 121 1.72 -9.22 32.11
N ILE A 122 0.76 -8.95 31.24
CA ILE A 122 -0.62 -8.68 31.63
C ILE A 122 -1.48 -9.73 30.97
N ASP A 123 -2.07 -10.60 31.79
CA ASP A 123 -2.90 -11.70 31.32
C ASP A 123 -2.18 -12.52 30.23
N ASN A 124 -2.66 -12.45 28.98
CA ASN A 124 -2.06 -13.14 27.84
C ASN A 124 -1.08 -12.28 27.04
N LEU A 125 -0.91 -11.00 27.36
CA LEU A 125 0.05 -10.13 26.69
C LEU A 125 1.41 -10.18 27.36
N LEU A 126 2.47 -10.34 26.56
CA LEU A 126 3.86 -10.26 26.97
C LEU A 126 4.49 -9.02 26.35
N PHE A 127 4.89 -8.07 27.19
CA PHE A 127 5.66 -6.90 26.81
C PHE A 127 7.14 -7.18 27.06
N THR A 128 7.99 -7.00 26.06
CA THR A 128 9.44 -7.19 26.18
C THR A 128 10.16 -5.90 25.81
N PHE A 129 10.97 -5.43 26.74
CA PHE A 129 11.75 -4.19 26.65
C PHE A 129 13.22 -4.54 26.45
N ALA A 130 13.86 -3.92 25.46
CA ALA A 130 15.28 -4.12 25.19
C ALA A 130 16.17 -3.59 26.35
N PRO A 131 17.42 -4.07 26.47
CA PRO A 131 18.41 -3.46 27.36
C PRO A 131 18.52 -1.96 27.12
N CYS A 132 18.68 -1.18 28.20
CA CYS A 132 18.85 0.27 28.16
C CYS A 132 17.74 1.03 27.39
N CYS A 133 16.54 0.45 27.27
CA CYS A 133 15.42 1.08 26.56
C CYS A 133 14.89 2.36 27.22
N ALA A 134 15.27 2.65 28.48
CA ALA A 134 14.92 3.87 29.19
C ALA A 134 16.14 4.44 29.91
N ASN A 135 16.29 5.77 29.93
CA ASN A 135 17.39 6.45 30.65
C ASN A 135 17.13 6.58 32.15
N ARG A 136 15.87 6.49 32.56
CA ARG A 136 15.39 6.55 33.94
C ARG A 136 14.26 5.55 34.11
N ASP A 137 13.94 5.25 35.36
CA ASP A 137 12.77 4.44 35.70
C ASP A 137 11.52 5.08 35.10
N THR A 138 10.79 4.29 34.31
CA THR A 138 9.64 4.73 33.52
C THR A 138 8.42 3.89 33.89
N PHE A 139 7.27 4.53 34.04
CA PHE A 139 6.01 3.83 34.27
C PHE A 139 5.13 3.86 33.02
N ILE A 140 4.65 2.69 32.62
CA ILE A 140 3.81 2.53 31.43
C ILE A 140 2.50 1.90 31.84
N ASP A 141 1.42 2.62 31.56
CA ASP A 141 0.07 2.17 31.79
C ASP A 141 -0.50 1.51 30.53
N VAL A 142 -1.14 0.37 30.73
CA VAL A 142 -1.88 -0.37 29.70
C VAL A 142 -3.34 -0.47 30.12
N GLU A 143 -4.20 0.10 29.29
CA GLU A 143 -5.65 0.09 29.45
C GLU A 143 -6.26 -0.81 28.37
N TYR A 144 -6.97 -1.86 28.79
CA TYR A 144 -7.73 -2.70 27.84
C TYR A 144 -9.04 -2.04 27.43
N LEU A 145 -9.27 -1.95 26.13
CA LEU A 145 -10.37 -1.15 25.56
C LEU A 145 -11.65 -1.95 25.19
N PHE A 146 -11.84 -3.22 25.56
CA PHE A 146 -12.98 -4.00 25.01
C PHE A 146 -14.37 -3.50 25.47
N SER A 147 -15.41 -3.39 24.62
CA SER A 147 -15.64 -3.90 23.25
C SER A 147 -16.24 -2.83 22.34
N PRO A 148 -15.59 -2.46 21.23
CA PRO A 148 -16.32 -2.03 20.07
C PRO A 148 -16.47 -3.20 19.10
N ASN A 149 -17.64 -3.31 18.50
CA ASN A 149 -17.93 -4.32 17.48
C ASN A 149 -16.73 -4.40 16.51
N ALA A 150 -16.15 -5.59 16.26
CA ALA A 150 -15.06 -5.73 15.29
C ALA A 150 -15.44 -5.12 13.93
N GLU A 151 -16.75 -5.07 13.64
CA GLU A 151 -17.33 -4.36 12.50
C GLU A 151 -17.19 -2.83 12.58
N GLN A 152 -17.27 -2.21 13.77
CA GLN A 152 -17.11 -0.76 13.97
C GLN A 152 -15.71 -0.28 13.59
N PHE A 153 -14.68 -1.07 13.94
CA PHE A 153 -13.29 -0.79 13.58
C PHE A 153 -12.84 -1.51 12.31
N ARG A 154 -13.74 -2.29 11.68
CA ARG A 154 -13.48 -3.10 10.49
C ARG A 154 -12.22 -3.99 10.62
N LEU A 155 -11.98 -4.53 11.81
CA LEU A 155 -10.83 -5.39 12.13
C LEU A 155 -11.28 -6.84 12.39
N PRO A 156 -11.48 -7.66 11.34
CA PRO A 156 -11.72 -9.08 11.53
C PRO A 156 -10.52 -9.74 12.23
N GLU A 157 -10.77 -10.77 13.05
CA GLU A 157 -9.72 -11.53 13.79
C GLU A 157 -8.92 -10.73 14.85
N CYS A 158 -9.44 -9.57 15.30
CA CYS A 158 -8.85 -8.84 16.42
C CYS A 158 -8.91 -9.66 17.72
N VAL A 159 -7.73 -9.96 18.29
CA VAL A 159 -7.57 -10.72 19.53
C VAL A 159 -7.55 -9.80 20.76
N CYS A 160 -6.92 -8.63 20.65
CA CYS A 160 -6.78 -7.67 21.75
C CYS A 160 -6.83 -6.23 21.24
N LEU A 161 -7.58 -5.36 21.91
CA LEU A 161 -7.52 -3.90 21.74
C LEU A 161 -7.08 -3.26 23.06
N PHE A 162 -6.02 -2.45 23.03
CA PHE A 162 -5.50 -1.80 24.23
C PHE A 162 -4.91 -0.42 23.91
N LYS A 163 -4.84 0.43 24.91
CA LYS A 163 -4.19 1.74 24.86
C LYS A 163 -2.96 1.71 25.75
N THR A 164 -1.89 2.35 25.31
CA THR A 164 -0.71 2.58 26.14
C THR A 164 -0.58 4.06 26.46
N SER A 165 -0.09 4.39 27.64
CA SER A 165 0.28 5.75 28.04
C SER A 165 1.46 5.73 29.00
N TYR A 166 2.22 6.81 29.03
CA TYR A 166 3.17 7.05 30.12
C TYR A 166 2.41 7.54 31.35
N SER A 167 2.87 7.17 32.54
CA SER A 167 2.32 7.73 33.78
C SER A 167 2.84 9.15 34.05
N ASP A 168 4.03 9.50 33.54
CA ASP A 168 4.61 10.86 33.54
C ASP A 168 4.92 11.30 32.10
N GLU A 169 4.53 12.51 31.71
CA GLU A 169 4.77 13.06 30.37
C GLU A 169 6.26 13.21 30.02
N ASN A 170 7.12 13.28 31.04
CA ASN A 170 8.57 13.35 30.86
C ASN A 170 9.20 11.99 30.61
N ASP A 171 8.47 10.89 30.78
CA ASP A 171 8.97 9.55 30.49
C ASP A 171 9.12 9.34 28.99
N LYS A 172 10.28 8.82 28.61
CA LYS A 172 10.60 8.50 27.21
C LYS A 172 11.42 7.23 27.17
N LEU A 173 10.94 6.28 26.39
CA LEU A 173 11.76 5.15 25.99
C LEU A 173 12.63 5.56 24.79
N ASN A 174 13.90 5.17 24.85
CA ASN A 174 14.82 5.18 23.72
C ASN A 174 14.43 4.13 22.67
N ASP A 175 13.82 3.02 23.12
CA ASP A 175 13.39 1.93 22.26
C ASP A 175 12.02 1.37 22.67
N MET A 176 11.14 1.15 21.69
CA MET A 176 9.76 0.73 21.93
C MET A 176 9.69 -0.77 22.24
N PRO A 177 8.84 -1.23 23.18
CA PRO A 177 8.76 -2.64 23.49
C PRO A 177 8.09 -3.44 22.38
N THR A 178 8.38 -4.74 22.36
CA THR A 178 7.59 -5.71 21.60
C THR A 178 6.45 -6.24 22.46
N VAL A 179 5.32 -6.53 21.82
CA VAL A 179 4.10 -7.03 22.44
C VAL A 179 3.69 -8.30 21.70
N ALA A 180 3.62 -9.40 22.44
CA ALA A 180 3.19 -10.69 21.91
C ALA A 180 2.00 -11.22 22.70
N VAL A 181 1.22 -12.12 22.09
CA VAL A 181 0.23 -12.92 22.80
C VAL A 181 0.88 -14.25 23.19
N ARG A 182 0.88 -14.58 24.48
CA ARG A 182 1.39 -15.87 24.98
C ARG A 182 0.69 -17.01 24.26
N ASN A 183 1.47 -17.97 23.78
CA ASN A 183 1.02 -19.16 23.07
C ASN A 183 0.32 -18.90 21.71
N GLU A 184 0.48 -17.70 21.13
CA GLU A 184 -0.10 -17.38 19.82
C GLU A 184 0.93 -16.62 18.98
N ALA A 185 1.74 -17.38 18.23
CA ALA A 185 2.82 -16.84 17.41
C ALA A 185 2.33 -16.05 16.19
N ASN A 186 1.11 -16.32 15.73
CA ASN A 186 0.57 -15.77 14.49
C ASN A 186 -0.19 -14.46 14.70
N VAL A 187 0.06 -13.74 15.79
CA VAL A 187 -0.57 -12.44 16.03
C VAL A 187 0.40 -11.33 15.67
N LYS A 188 -0.11 -10.29 15.01
CA LYS A 188 0.64 -9.07 14.70
C LYS A 188 0.02 -7.87 15.38
N LEU A 189 0.86 -6.91 15.70
CA LEU A 189 0.50 -5.67 16.37
C LEU A 189 0.26 -4.56 15.35
N TYR A 190 -0.89 -3.91 15.51
CA TYR A 190 -1.31 -2.75 14.75
C TYR A 190 -1.52 -1.56 15.69
N THR A 191 -1.23 -0.36 15.21
CA THR A 191 -1.45 0.89 15.94
C THR A 191 -2.38 1.79 15.15
N TRP A 192 -3.39 2.33 15.81
CA TRP A 192 -4.33 3.29 15.24
C TRP A 192 -3.72 4.70 15.27
N ILE A 193 -3.91 5.42 14.17
CA ILE A 193 -3.54 6.83 14.02
C ILE A 193 -4.83 7.68 14.12
N PRO A 194 -5.02 8.50 15.16
CA PRO A 194 -6.27 9.23 15.39
C PRO A 194 -6.74 10.13 14.24
N SER A 195 -5.82 10.61 13.40
CA SER A 195 -6.11 11.42 12.21
C SER A 195 -6.39 10.59 10.95
N SER A 196 -6.50 9.26 11.07
CA SER A 196 -6.65 8.32 9.96
C SER A 196 -7.63 7.19 10.31
N PRO A 197 -8.42 6.69 9.35
CA PRO A 197 -9.23 5.49 9.55
C PRO A 197 -8.39 4.19 9.53
N TYR A 198 -7.06 4.27 9.40
CA TYR A 198 -6.19 3.11 9.17
C TYR A 198 -5.40 2.64 10.40
N TRP A 199 -5.04 1.36 10.36
CA TRP A 199 -4.22 0.64 11.34
C TRP A 199 -2.87 0.28 10.73
N PHE A 200 -1.78 0.44 11.47
CA PHE A 200 -0.42 0.26 10.94
C PHE A 200 0.41 -0.72 11.77
N SER A 201 1.15 -1.61 11.11
CA SER A 201 2.12 -2.51 11.75
C SER A 201 3.53 -2.22 11.24
N TYR A 202 4.55 -2.55 12.03
CA TYR A 202 5.94 -2.35 11.64
C TYR A 202 6.43 -3.56 10.82
N ARG A 203 6.85 -3.34 9.56
CA ARG A 203 7.13 -4.42 8.60
C ARG A 203 8.19 -5.40 9.09
N ASP A 204 9.30 -4.88 9.61
CA ASP A 204 10.45 -5.68 10.02
C ASP A 204 10.29 -6.26 11.43
N GLN A 205 9.37 -5.70 12.22
CA GLN A 205 9.16 -6.07 13.62
C GLN A 205 7.66 -6.00 13.95
N PRO A 206 6.87 -6.96 13.46
CA PRO A 206 5.40 -6.91 13.44
C PRO A 206 4.76 -6.85 14.83
N ASN A 207 5.55 -7.05 15.88
CA ASN A 207 5.12 -7.03 17.27
C ASN A 207 5.67 -5.82 18.04
N ARG A 208 6.42 -4.90 17.42
CA ARG A 208 6.94 -3.71 18.11
C ARG A 208 5.91 -2.58 18.11
N LEU A 209 5.72 -1.93 19.27
CA LEU A 209 4.92 -0.71 19.33
C LEU A 209 5.58 0.38 18.49
N SER A 210 4.79 1.12 17.71
CA SER A 210 5.31 2.30 17.00
C SER A 210 5.43 3.53 17.89
N ARG A 211 4.67 3.58 18.99
CA ARG A 211 4.68 4.64 20.01
C ARG A 211 3.98 4.20 21.29
N ILE A 212 4.27 4.89 22.38
CA ILE A 212 3.43 4.97 23.58
C ILE A 212 2.44 6.14 23.41
N GLY A 213 1.23 6.05 23.96
CA GLY A 213 0.18 7.07 23.82
C GLY A 213 -0.80 6.80 22.67
N GLY A 214 -0.87 5.57 22.17
CA GLY A 214 -1.73 5.16 21.06
C GLY A 214 -2.74 4.08 21.44
N VAL A 215 -3.70 3.84 20.54
CA VAL A 215 -4.55 2.65 20.57
C VAL A 215 -3.93 1.59 19.68
N HIS A 216 -3.89 0.36 20.17
CA HIS A 216 -3.23 -0.76 19.52
C HIS A 216 -4.16 -1.96 19.44
N ALA A 217 -4.04 -2.73 18.37
CA ALA A 217 -4.77 -3.95 18.12
C ALA A 217 -3.78 -5.09 17.85
N LEU A 218 -3.95 -6.21 18.54
CA LEU A 218 -3.30 -7.47 18.22
C LEU A 218 -4.29 -8.28 17.40
N VAL A 219 -3.95 -8.53 16.14
CA VAL A 219 -4.81 -9.22 15.18
C VAL A 219 -4.21 -10.58 14.87
N ARG A 220 -5.02 -11.64 14.93
CA ARG A 220 -4.57 -12.97 14.53
C ARG A 220 -4.45 -13.00 13.02
N HIS A 221 -3.23 -13.18 12.55
CA HIS A 221 -2.96 -13.57 11.18
C HIS A 221 -3.15 -15.08 11.07
N VAL A 222 -3.75 -15.52 9.98
CA VAL A 222 -3.65 -16.93 9.59
C VAL A 222 -2.47 -16.99 8.63
N GLU A 223 -1.31 -17.49 9.09
CA GLU A 223 -0.18 -17.77 8.20
C GLU A 223 -0.52 -19.00 7.35
N ILE A 224 -1.03 -18.76 6.14
CA ILE A 224 -1.42 -19.87 5.26
C ILE A 224 -0.18 -20.40 4.50
N ILE A 225 0.89 -19.60 4.33
CA ILE A 225 2.20 -20.00 3.79
C ILE A 225 3.29 -19.05 4.34
N PRO A 226 4.37 -19.54 4.99
CA PRO A 226 5.49 -18.69 5.37
C PRO A 226 6.36 -18.38 4.14
N LYS A 227 6.66 -17.08 3.94
CA LYS A 227 7.62 -16.54 2.98
C LYS A 227 7.40 -16.95 1.52
N SER A 228 6.44 -16.32 0.84
CA SER A 228 6.44 -16.01 -0.60
C SER A 228 5.01 -15.75 -1.04
N LEU A 229 4.62 -14.47 -1.09
CA LEU A 229 3.60 -13.88 -1.96
C LEU A 229 3.54 -12.40 -1.57
N TYR A 230 4.58 -11.67 -2.01
CA TYR A 230 4.46 -10.23 -2.14
C TYR A 230 3.56 -9.99 -3.34
N PHE A 231 2.40 -9.38 -3.15
CA PHE A 231 1.67 -8.83 -4.29
C PHE A 231 2.09 -7.38 -4.44
N PRO A 232 2.86 -7.05 -5.47
CA PRO A 232 3.34 -5.70 -5.64
C PRO A 232 2.20 -4.75 -6.06
N PRO A 233 2.48 -3.43 -6.10
CA PRO A 233 1.82 -2.42 -6.93
C PRO A 233 1.32 -2.90 -8.30
N ASP A 234 1.96 -3.94 -8.82
CA ASP A 234 1.57 -4.70 -9.98
C ASP A 234 0.12 -5.19 -9.96
N ILE A 235 -0.61 -5.31 -8.85
CA ILE A 235 -2.06 -5.62 -8.91
C ILE A 235 -2.90 -4.42 -9.37
N PHE A 236 -2.55 -3.19 -8.97
CA PHE A 236 -3.25 -2.00 -9.46
C PHE A 236 -2.83 -1.67 -10.89
N ILE A 237 -1.54 -1.87 -11.19
CA ILE A 237 -1.03 -1.78 -12.55
C ILE A 237 -1.63 -2.92 -13.39
N GLN A 238 -1.76 -4.17 -12.90
CA GLN A 238 -2.29 -5.34 -13.65
C GLN A 238 -3.80 -5.43 -13.76
N SER A 239 -4.55 -5.03 -12.74
CA SER A 239 -6.01 -4.88 -12.86
C SER A 239 -6.36 -3.84 -13.91
N ALA A 240 -5.41 -2.95 -14.23
CA ALA A 240 -5.43 -2.13 -15.40
C ALA A 240 -4.66 -2.65 -16.62
N VAL A 241 -3.66 -3.54 -16.51
CA VAL A 241 -3.02 -4.25 -17.65
C VAL A 241 -3.98 -5.27 -18.29
N GLY A 242 -5.02 -5.70 -17.59
CA GLY A 242 -6.16 -6.40 -18.19
C GLY A 242 -7.13 -5.48 -18.96
N LYS A 243 -6.91 -4.16 -18.90
CA LYS A 243 -7.51 -3.18 -19.80
C LYS A 243 -6.40 -2.71 -20.74
N LEU A 244 -6.71 -2.48 -22.01
CA LEU A 244 -5.74 -1.84 -22.88
C LEU A 244 -5.44 -0.45 -22.31
N PHE A 245 -4.16 -0.11 -22.15
CA PHE A 245 -3.80 1.28 -21.89
C PHE A 245 -4.44 2.14 -22.97
N ASP A 246 -5.12 3.21 -22.56
CA ASP A 246 -5.61 4.17 -23.53
C ASP A 246 -4.40 4.79 -24.20
N GLN A 247 -4.38 4.77 -25.53
CA GLN A 247 -3.39 5.53 -26.28
C GLN A 247 -3.83 6.99 -26.28
N ARG A 248 -2.97 7.88 -25.77
CA ARG A 248 -3.16 9.32 -25.88
C ARG A 248 -2.09 9.87 -26.80
N HIS A 249 -2.47 10.78 -27.70
CA HIS A 249 -1.54 11.46 -28.60
C HIS A 249 -1.30 12.93 -28.23
N LYS A 250 -2.05 13.44 -27.24
CA LYS A 250 -1.96 14.82 -26.77
C LYS A 250 -1.87 14.84 -25.23
N PRO A 251 -1.04 15.73 -24.64
CA PRO A 251 -0.06 16.59 -25.30
C PRO A 251 1.14 15.83 -25.90
N VAL A 252 1.38 14.58 -25.49
CA VAL A 252 2.42 13.71 -26.03
C VAL A 252 1.86 12.32 -26.36
N PRO A 253 2.47 11.57 -27.30
CA PRO A 253 2.20 10.15 -27.48
C PRO A 253 2.56 9.37 -26.20
N CYS A 254 1.58 8.71 -25.60
CA CYS A 254 1.78 7.97 -24.36
C CYS A 254 0.72 6.89 -24.13
N GLU A 255 1.05 6.00 -23.23
CA GLU A 255 0.11 5.03 -22.67
C GLU A 255 -0.50 5.62 -21.41
N TYR A 256 -1.81 5.54 -21.27
CA TYR A 256 -2.54 6.14 -20.17
C TYR A 256 -3.27 5.09 -19.33
N LEU A 257 -3.01 5.16 -18.04
CA LEU A 257 -3.68 4.41 -17.00
C LEU A 257 -4.65 5.32 -16.25
N LYS A 258 -5.95 5.21 -16.51
CA LYS A 258 -6.98 5.92 -15.75
C LYS A 258 -7.18 5.27 -14.38
N ILE A 259 -7.04 6.06 -13.31
CA ILE A 259 -7.26 5.62 -11.92
C ILE A 259 -8.68 5.96 -11.47
N CYS A 260 -9.16 7.16 -11.75
CA CYS A 260 -10.50 7.61 -11.37
C CYS A 260 -11.11 8.61 -12.36
N GLU A 261 -12.38 8.93 -12.16
CA GLU A 261 -13.06 10.02 -12.88
C GLU A 261 -12.65 11.39 -12.33
N VAL A 262 -12.60 12.38 -13.22
CA VAL A 262 -12.28 13.77 -12.85
C VAL A 262 -13.50 14.43 -12.21
N ASP A 263 -13.33 14.98 -11.01
CA ASP A 263 -14.28 15.93 -10.45
C ASP A 263 -13.90 17.34 -10.93
N SER A 264 -14.38 17.71 -12.12
CA SER A 264 -14.02 18.97 -12.78
C SER A 264 -14.60 20.21 -12.09
N GLN A 265 -15.62 20.05 -11.25
CA GLN A 265 -16.18 21.14 -10.45
C GLN A 265 -15.21 21.52 -9.34
N ARG A 266 -14.66 20.51 -8.64
CA ARG A 266 -13.74 20.73 -7.54
C ARG A 266 -12.30 20.95 -7.99
N PHE A 267 -11.84 20.20 -8.98
CA PHE A 267 -10.46 20.20 -9.46
C PHE A 267 -10.39 20.59 -10.95
N PRO A 268 -10.64 21.87 -11.30
CA PRO A 268 -10.75 22.30 -12.70
C PRO A 268 -9.42 22.31 -13.46
N HIS A 269 -8.29 22.44 -12.74
CA HIS A 269 -6.99 22.67 -13.38
C HIS A 269 -6.25 21.35 -13.62
N GLN A 270 -5.73 21.14 -14.83
CA GLN A 270 -4.86 20.02 -15.13
C GLN A 270 -3.42 20.33 -14.71
N ALA A 271 -2.76 19.36 -14.11
CA ALA A 271 -1.33 19.41 -13.87
C ALA A 271 -0.72 18.01 -13.96
N TYR A 272 0.60 17.96 -13.98
CA TYR A 272 1.39 16.75 -14.08
C TYR A 272 2.40 16.71 -12.93
N HIS A 273 2.76 15.52 -12.47
CA HIS A 273 3.82 15.34 -11.48
C HIS A 273 4.81 14.28 -11.98
N GLY A 274 6.04 14.72 -12.27
CA GLY A 274 7.17 13.84 -12.57
C GLY A 274 7.58 13.05 -11.34
N THR A 275 7.79 11.76 -11.49
CA THR A 275 8.18 10.91 -10.36
C THR A 275 8.99 9.69 -10.79
N ASN A 276 9.44 8.90 -9.82
CA ASN A 276 10.07 7.61 -10.06
C ASN A 276 9.00 6.50 -10.07
N ILE A 277 9.04 5.60 -11.05
CA ILE A 277 8.14 4.44 -11.13
C ILE A 277 8.06 3.65 -9.81
N ASN A 278 9.18 3.57 -9.08
CA ASN A 278 9.29 2.82 -7.83
C ASN A 278 8.47 3.42 -6.68
N VAL A 279 8.13 4.72 -6.74
CA VAL A 279 7.36 5.39 -5.68
C VAL A 279 5.89 5.57 -6.02
N ILE A 280 5.48 5.26 -7.26
CA ILE A 280 4.08 5.36 -7.69
C ILE A 280 3.16 4.57 -6.76
N LEU A 281 3.57 3.39 -6.32
CA LEU A 281 2.78 2.61 -5.35
C LEU A 281 2.46 3.44 -4.10
N SER A 282 3.50 3.97 -3.47
CA SER A 282 3.34 4.73 -2.23
C SER A 282 2.45 5.94 -2.48
N ILE A 283 2.57 6.58 -3.63
CA ILE A 283 1.71 7.69 -4.01
C ILE A 283 0.24 7.26 -4.21
N LEU A 284 -0.02 6.10 -4.83
CA LEU A 284 -1.39 5.60 -4.97
C LEU A 284 -2.03 5.20 -3.64
N MET A 285 -1.21 4.73 -2.69
CA MET A 285 -1.65 4.31 -1.37
C MET A 285 -1.82 5.47 -0.39
N ASP A 286 -0.84 6.38 -0.35
CA ASP A 286 -0.72 7.47 0.62
C ASP A 286 -1.18 8.83 0.07
N GLY A 287 -1.42 8.92 -1.24
CA GLY A 287 -1.54 10.18 -1.96
C GLY A 287 -0.18 10.86 -2.18
N LEU A 288 -0.21 12.03 -2.80
CA LEU A 288 0.95 12.93 -2.77
C LEU A 288 1.02 13.57 -1.38
N VAL A 289 2.09 13.29 -0.64
CA VAL A 289 2.25 13.78 0.75
C VAL A 289 3.32 14.86 0.85
N MET A 290 3.14 15.76 1.82
CA MET A 290 4.12 16.81 2.08
C MET A 290 5.48 16.23 2.46
N PRO A 291 6.60 16.90 2.11
CA PRO A 291 7.91 16.53 2.58
C PRO A 291 7.97 16.38 4.11
N SER A 292 8.80 15.43 4.55
CA SER A 292 8.92 14.90 5.91
C SER A 292 7.73 14.08 6.43
N THR A 293 6.71 13.83 5.62
CA THR A 293 5.69 12.82 5.95
C THR A 293 6.29 11.42 5.89
N VAL A 294 5.97 10.58 6.87
CA VAL A 294 6.28 9.15 6.83
C VAL A 294 5.12 8.45 6.14
N VAL A 295 5.40 7.83 5.00
CA VAL A 295 4.40 7.10 4.18
C VAL A 295 4.18 5.68 4.70
N SER A 296 3.16 4.98 4.18
CA SER A 296 2.80 3.61 4.55
C SER A 296 3.96 2.61 4.51
N THR A 297 4.95 2.85 3.64
CA THR A 297 6.16 2.02 3.53
C THR A 297 7.17 2.23 4.67
N GLY A 298 6.91 3.18 5.58
CA GLY A 298 7.82 3.59 6.66
C GLY A 298 8.90 4.58 6.22
N TYR A 299 8.97 4.89 4.92
CA TYR A 299 9.92 5.86 4.38
C TYR A 299 9.48 7.29 4.73
N ARG A 300 10.43 8.15 5.11
CA ARG A 300 10.18 9.57 5.26
C ARG A 300 10.46 10.27 3.93
N VAL A 301 9.44 10.85 3.32
CA VAL A 301 9.57 11.60 2.07
C VAL A 301 10.47 12.81 2.31
N CYS A 302 11.53 12.95 1.52
CA CYS A 302 12.46 14.08 1.59
C CYS A 302 12.79 14.55 0.17
N PRO A 303 13.13 15.85 -0.03
CA PRO A 303 13.69 16.30 -1.30
C PRO A 303 14.92 15.46 -1.68
N PRO A 304 15.06 15.02 -2.94
CA PRO A 304 16.22 14.26 -3.37
C PRO A 304 17.51 15.08 -3.26
N ALA A 305 18.67 14.39 -3.27
CA ALA A 305 19.96 15.06 -3.35
C ALA A 305 20.03 15.98 -4.60
N GLY A 306 20.67 17.14 -4.46
CA GLY A 306 20.77 18.14 -5.53
C GLY A 306 19.53 19.03 -5.71
N HIS A 307 18.44 18.79 -4.96
CA HIS A 307 17.29 19.68 -4.92
C HIS A 307 17.44 20.72 -3.80
N ILE A 308 16.64 21.79 -3.86
CA ILE A 308 16.50 22.75 -2.76
C ILE A 308 16.07 21.98 -1.51
N ALA A 309 16.89 22.04 -0.45
CA ALA A 309 16.62 21.32 0.78
C ALA A 309 15.48 21.97 1.59
N ARG A 310 14.88 21.21 2.51
CA ARG A 310 13.95 21.77 3.49
C ARG A 310 14.63 22.81 4.38
N GLY A 311 13.85 23.80 4.82
CA GLY A 311 14.30 24.93 5.63
C GLY A 311 15.06 26.00 4.84
N VAL A 312 15.33 25.78 3.56
CA VAL A 312 16.01 26.77 2.70
C VAL A 312 14.98 27.71 2.10
N ALA A 313 15.22 29.01 2.24
CA ALA A 313 14.43 30.03 1.57
C ALA A 313 14.87 30.16 0.10
N ALA A 314 13.91 30.15 -0.82
CA ALA A 314 14.14 30.35 -2.24
C ALA A 314 12.96 31.09 -2.86
N PHE A 315 13.23 31.94 -3.86
CA PHE A 315 12.20 32.73 -4.55
C PHE A 315 11.30 33.56 -3.62
N GLY A 316 11.87 34.05 -2.50
CA GLY A 316 11.12 34.81 -1.49
C GLY A 316 10.18 33.98 -0.62
N ILE A 317 10.32 32.64 -0.61
CA ILE A 317 9.50 31.72 0.18
C ILE A 317 10.38 30.99 1.18
N ASP A 318 10.01 31.06 2.45
CA ASP A 318 10.60 30.27 3.53
C ASP A 318 10.24 28.79 3.39
N ASP A 319 11.22 27.91 3.60
CA ASP A 319 11.08 26.46 3.42
C ASP A 319 10.42 26.13 2.06
N PHE A 320 11.01 26.65 0.98
CA PHE A 320 10.46 26.54 -0.38
C PHE A 320 10.13 25.09 -0.73
N ALA A 321 11.03 24.18 -0.39
CA ALA A 321 10.92 22.76 -0.65
C ALA A 321 9.82 22.04 0.14
N ASN A 322 9.21 22.66 1.18
CA ASN A 322 8.10 22.08 1.92
C ASN A 322 6.76 22.27 1.19
N ALA A 323 6.65 21.65 0.02
CA ALA A 323 5.46 21.64 -0.82
C ALA A 323 5.46 20.44 -1.77
N LEU A 324 4.31 20.21 -2.39
CA LEU A 324 4.15 19.38 -3.57
C LEU A 324 4.38 20.24 -4.81
N PHE A 325 5.15 19.73 -5.76
CA PHE A 325 5.45 20.42 -7.02
C PHE A 325 4.77 19.69 -8.17
N VAL A 326 3.99 20.42 -8.95
CA VAL A 326 3.33 19.95 -10.18
C VAL A 326 3.53 20.98 -11.28
N SER A 327 3.19 20.66 -12.53
CA SER A 327 3.29 21.59 -13.66
C SER A 327 2.12 21.42 -14.62
N PRO A 328 1.61 22.49 -15.26
CA PRO A 328 0.69 22.34 -16.38
C PRO A 328 1.38 21.75 -17.63
N SER A 329 2.72 21.70 -17.67
CA SER A 329 3.50 21.12 -18.76
C SER A 329 3.91 19.69 -18.46
N ILE A 330 3.43 18.74 -19.27
CA ILE A 330 3.91 17.35 -19.16
C ILE A 330 5.40 17.26 -19.51
N HIS A 331 5.88 18.12 -20.43
CA HIS A 331 7.26 18.12 -20.89
C HIS A 331 8.20 18.54 -19.76
N TYR A 332 7.83 19.59 -19.01
CA TYR A 332 8.57 20.00 -17.81
C TYR A 332 8.61 18.90 -16.77
N CYS A 333 7.47 18.27 -16.47
CA CYS A 333 7.41 17.16 -15.52
C CYS A 333 8.10 15.88 -16.02
N SER A 334 8.41 15.77 -17.30
CA SER A 334 9.15 14.62 -17.86
C SER A 334 10.66 14.85 -17.89
N ASP A 335 11.13 16.03 -17.47
CA ASP A 335 12.56 16.32 -17.39
C ASP A 335 13.26 15.32 -16.44
N PRO A 336 14.47 14.83 -16.78
CA PRO A 336 15.21 13.88 -15.95
C PRO A 336 15.46 14.31 -14.50
N VAL A 337 15.38 15.61 -14.20
CA VAL A 337 15.46 16.11 -12.82
C VAL A 337 14.26 15.67 -11.98
N TYR A 338 13.07 15.56 -12.58
CA TYR A 338 11.83 15.21 -11.89
C TYR A 338 11.37 13.78 -12.10
N ALA A 339 11.59 13.22 -13.31
CA ALA A 339 11.05 11.92 -13.66
C ALA A 339 12.15 10.94 -14.09
N VAL A 340 12.15 9.77 -13.46
CA VAL A 340 13.20 8.77 -13.66
C VAL A 340 12.79 7.78 -14.74
N THR A 341 13.65 7.61 -15.75
CA THR A 341 13.44 6.61 -16.80
C THR A 341 13.53 5.19 -16.22
N PHE A 342 12.62 4.32 -16.63
CA PHE A 342 12.64 2.90 -16.33
C PHE A 342 12.48 2.05 -17.59
N SER A 343 12.76 0.76 -17.46
CA SER A 343 12.62 -0.20 -18.56
C SER A 343 11.41 -1.10 -18.33
N SER A 344 10.62 -1.34 -19.38
CA SER A 344 9.58 -2.37 -19.41
C SER A 344 9.71 -3.13 -20.73
N GLY A 345 10.08 -4.41 -20.64
CA GLY A 345 10.48 -5.18 -21.82
C GLY A 345 11.64 -4.51 -22.55
N ASP A 346 11.46 -4.22 -23.84
CA ASP A 346 12.45 -3.58 -24.70
C ASP A 346 12.27 -2.05 -24.85
N ARG A 347 11.36 -1.46 -24.05
CA ARG A 347 11.06 -0.03 -24.07
C ARG A 347 11.65 0.68 -22.86
N ARG A 348 12.16 1.88 -23.09
CA ARG A 348 12.48 2.85 -22.03
C ARG A 348 11.36 3.86 -21.93
N MET A 349 10.84 4.06 -20.74
CA MET A 349 9.69 4.91 -20.49
C MET A 349 9.93 5.81 -19.28
N ILE A 350 9.16 6.89 -19.21
CA ILE A 350 9.05 7.76 -18.03
C ILE A 350 7.61 7.69 -17.54
N ALA A 351 7.42 7.67 -16.23
CA ALA A 351 6.09 7.74 -15.63
C ALA A 351 5.83 9.13 -15.05
N VAL A 352 4.66 9.68 -15.38
CA VAL A 352 4.19 10.98 -14.94
C VAL A 352 2.76 10.82 -14.43
N LEU A 353 2.44 11.40 -13.28
CA LEU A 353 1.06 11.40 -12.78
C LEU A 353 0.24 12.46 -13.51
N ASP A 354 -0.98 12.11 -13.93
CA ASP A 354 -2.01 13.05 -14.40
C ASP A 354 -2.82 13.50 -13.18
N CYS A 355 -2.73 14.78 -12.84
CA CYS A 355 -3.30 15.36 -11.65
C CYS A 355 -4.34 16.45 -11.99
N ARG A 356 -5.28 16.65 -11.07
CA ARG A 356 -6.23 17.76 -11.10
C ARG A 356 -6.14 18.56 -9.81
N ILE A 357 -6.13 19.88 -9.93
CA ILE A 357 -5.85 20.79 -8.82
C ILE A 357 -7.07 21.68 -8.55
N GLU A 358 -7.39 21.88 -7.27
CA GLU A 358 -8.44 22.83 -6.85
C GLU A 358 -8.10 24.26 -7.28
N HIS A 359 -9.13 25.05 -7.59
CA HIS A 359 -8.98 26.47 -7.92
C HIS A 359 -8.36 27.24 -6.73
N ASP A 360 -7.44 28.17 -7.02
CA ASP A 360 -6.73 28.99 -6.02
C ASP A 360 -5.98 28.22 -4.91
N LYS A 361 -5.66 26.94 -5.11
CA LYS A 361 -4.90 26.12 -4.14
C LYS A 361 -3.46 25.84 -4.54
N PHE A 362 -2.94 26.59 -5.50
CA PHE A 362 -1.55 26.52 -5.93
C PHE A 362 -0.98 27.93 -6.13
N SER A 363 0.34 28.04 -6.12
CA SER A 363 1.05 29.25 -6.52
C SER A 363 1.99 28.89 -7.67
N ALA A 364 2.02 29.72 -8.71
CA ALA A 364 2.84 29.48 -9.89
C ALA A 364 4.18 30.23 -9.79
N PHE A 365 5.24 29.58 -10.25
CA PHE A 365 6.60 30.07 -10.24
C PHE A 365 7.25 29.88 -11.60
N ARG A 366 8.32 30.65 -11.81
CA ARG A 366 9.21 30.45 -12.95
C ARG A 366 9.90 29.08 -12.87
N SER A 367 10.35 28.58 -14.02
CA SER A 367 11.18 27.37 -14.11
C SER A 367 12.34 27.41 -13.10
N THR A 368 12.48 26.32 -12.34
CA THR A 368 13.63 26.11 -11.45
C THR A 368 14.70 25.23 -12.08
N VAL A 369 14.43 24.63 -13.25
CA VAL A 369 15.40 23.84 -14.03
C VAL A 369 16.14 24.76 -15.01
N PRO A 370 17.43 25.08 -14.78
CA PRO A 370 18.14 26.07 -15.60
C PRO A 370 18.36 25.65 -17.05
N THR A 371 18.41 24.34 -17.30
CA THR A 371 18.66 23.74 -18.62
C THR A 371 17.39 23.40 -19.38
N TYR A 372 16.21 23.71 -18.82
CA TYR A 372 14.94 23.36 -19.44
C TYR A 372 14.68 24.23 -20.68
N VAL A 373 14.36 23.57 -21.80
CA VAL A 373 13.96 24.24 -23.04
C VAL A 373 12.44 24.16 -23.16
N ALA A 374 11.79 25.31 -23.20
CA ALA A 374 10.33 25.40 -23.29
C ALA A 374 9.79 24.70 -24.55
N HIS A 375 8.74 23.91 -24.38
CA HIS A 375 7.93 23.38 -25.46
C HIS A 375 6.82 24.38 -25.86
N PRO A 376 6.24 24.26 -27.06
CA PRO A 376 5.14 25.12 -27.48
C PRO A 376 3.97 25.10 -26.48
N GLY A 377 3.63 26.28 -25.95
CA GLY A 377 2.57 26.46 -24.95
C GLY A 377 3.04 26.54 -23.50
N ASP A 378 4.32 26.28 -23.24
CA ASP A 378 4.89 26.43 -21.90
C ASP A 378 5.10 27.92 -21.56
N ASP A 379 4.59 28.34 -20.39
CA ASP A 379 4.90 29.65 -19.81
C ASP A 379 6.01 29.48 -18.75
N LEU A 380 7.25 29.76 -19.13
CA LEU A 380 8.41 29.62 -18.24
C LEU A 380 8.34 30.48 -16.97
N ASN A 381 7.47 31.49 -16.89
CA ASN A 381 7.29 32.31 -15.69
C ASN A 381 6.23 31.74 -14.73
N ALA A 382 5.45 30.75 -15.18
CA ALA A 382 4.34 30.15 -14.42
C ALA A 382 4.27 28.61 -14.57
N ILE A 383 5.36 27.96 -14.99
CA ILE A 383 5.41 26.53 -15.31
C ILE A 383 5.49 25.64 -14.08
N GLU A 384 5.95 26.14 -12.93
CA GLU A 384 6.10 25.34 -11.72
C GLU A 384 5.03 25.71 -10.69
N TRP A 385 4.16 24.78 -10.34
CA TRP A 385 3.07 25.00 -9.39
C TRP A 385 3.40 24.36 -8.05
N ARG A 386 3.40 25.19 -7.01
CA ARG A 386 3.64 24.80 -5.62
C ARG A 386 2.32 24.66 -4.88
N ILE A 387 2.14 23.52 -4.21
CA ILE A 387 0.92 23.18 -3.48
C ILE A 387 1.28 22.75 -2.05
N THR A 388 0.72 23.42 -1.06
CA THR A 388 1.02 23.17 0.37
C THR A 388 -0.03 22.31 1.07
N ARG A 389 -1.12 21.98 0.39
CA ARG A 389 -2.22 21.17 0.91
C ARG A 389 -2.43 19.95 0.02
N PRO A 390 -1.99 18.76 0.45
CA PRO A 390 -2.20 17.50 -0.28
C PRO A 390 -3.63 17.27 -0.78
N SER A 391 -4.63 17.61 0.04
CA SER A 391 -6.05 17.41 -0.31
C SER A 391 -6.54 18.27 -1.48
N ALA A 392 -5.75 19.24 -1.95
CA ALA A 392 -6.06 20.08 -3.10
C ALA A 392 -5.66 19.42 -4.44
N ILE A 393 -5.10 18.21 -4.40
CA ILE A 393 -4.68 17.45 -5.58
C ILE A 393 -5.48 16.15 -5.66
N GLN A 394 -6.05 15.90 -6.84
CA GLN A 394 -6.61 14.61 -7.22
C GLN A 394 -5.67 13.94 -8.23
N ILE A 395 -5.25 12.71 -7.97
CA ILE A 395 -4.53 11.90 -8.95
C ILE A 395 -5.56 11.16 -9.80
N VAL A 396 -5.58 11.43 -11.10
CA VAL A 396 -6.60 10.93 -12.03
C VAL A 396 -6.09 9.75 -12.83
N GLY A 397 -4.78 9.73 -13.12
CA GLY A 397 -4.17 8.67 -13.89
C GLY A 397 -2.65 8.71 -13.87
N ILE A 398 -2.07 7.78 -14.61
CA ILE A 398 -0.63 7.67 -14.83
C ILE A 398 -0.38 7.66 -16.32
N ILE A 399 0.59 8.44 -16.75
CA ILE A 399 1.02 8.57 -18.13
C ILE A 399 2.39 7.91 -18.25
N PHE A 400 2.53 6.97 -19.17
CA PHE A 400 3.79 6.33 -19.53
C PHE A 400 4.26 6.85 -20.89
N ILE A 401 5.32 7.66 -20.86
CA ILE A 401 5.87 8.32 -22.04
C ILE A 401 7.05 7.48 -22.54
N PRO A 402 6.99 6.92 -23.76
CA PRO A 402 8.12 6.21 -24.34
C PRO A 402 9.24 7.18 -24.71
N MET A 403 10.46 6.89 -24.26
CA MET A 403 11.67 7.68 -24.56
C MET A 403 12.35 7.26 -25.87
N MET A 404 12.16 6.01 -26.26
CA MET A 404 12.58 5.46 -27.54
C MET A 404 11.48 4.51 -28.02
N GLU A 405 11.26 4.46 -29.33
CA GLU A 405 10.48 3.37 -29.93
C GLU A 405 11.14 2.03 -29.59
N SER A 406 10.32 1.00 -29.34
CA SER A 406 10.79 -0.37 -29.05
C SER A 406 11.88 -0.76 -30.04
N ARG A 407 13.00 -1.31 -29.55
CA ARG A 407 14.10 -1.73 -30.44
C ARG A 407 13.60 -2.74 -31.48
N SER A 408 12.68 -3.60 -31.08
CA SER A 408 12.00 -4.58 -31.93
C SER A 408 11.08 -3.90 -32.95
N ALA A 409 10.30 -2.90 -32.55
CA ALA A 409 9.46 -2.12 -33.46
C ALA A 409 10.29 -1.32 -34.46
N ALA A 410 11.37 -0.68 -34.03
CA ALA A 410 12.31 0.03 -34.90
C ALA A 410 13.11 -0.91 -35.81
N ALA A 411 13.39 -2.15 -35.37
CA ALA A 411 13.97 -3.20 -36.20
C ALA A 411 12.98 -3.67 -37.26
N ARG A 412 11.71 -3.92 -36.89
CA ARG A 412 10.63 -4.26 -37.83
C ARG A 412 10.34 -3.14 -38.84
N LEU A 413 10.31 -1.89 -38.40
CA LEU A 413 10.15 -0.73 -39.29
C LEU A 413 11.32 -0.60 -40.28
N ARG A 414 12.55 -0.91 -39.84
CA ARG A 414 13.73 -0.97 -40.71
C ARG A 414 13.68 -2.17 -41.67
N ALA A 415 13.30 -3.35 -41.18
CA ALA A 415 13.12 -4.55 -41.99
C ALA A 415 12.05 -4.36 -43.07
N ASN A 416 10.90 -3.77 -42.72
CA ASN A 416 9.84 -3.40 -43.65
C ASN A 416 10.30 -2.38 -44.71
N LYS A 417 11.11 -1.39 -44.31
CA LYS A 417 11.74 -0.45 -45.27
C LYS A 417 12.74 -1.13 -46.20
N LEU A 418 13.34 -2.25 -45.78
CA LEU A 418 14.29 -3.05 -46.55
C LEU A 418 13.62 -4.20 -47.33
N GLY A 419 12.30 -4.39 -47.19
CA GLY A 419 11.56 -5.48 -47.85
C GLY A 419 11.80 -6.87 -47.26
N LEU A 420 12.37 -6.96 -46.05
CA LEU A 420 12.60 -8.22 -45.34
C LEU A 420 11.27 -8.72 -44.75
N LYS A 421 11.05 -10.04 -44.77
CA LYS A 421 9.84 -10.64 -44.18
C LYS A 421 9.97 -10.73 -42.66
N ASP A 422 8.86 -10.70 -41.93
CA ASP A 422 8.85 -10.73 -40.44
C ASP A 422 9.64 -11.92 -39.86
N ASP A 423 9.68 -13.04 -40.58
CA ASP A 423 10.38 -14.28 -40.24
C ASP A 423 11.92 -14.12 -40.22
N GLU A 424 12.45 -13.07 -40.85
CA GLU A 424 13.89 -12.80 -41.02
C GLU A 424 14.44 -11.79 -39.98
N VAL A 425 13.60 -11.33 -39.03
CA VAL A 425 13.90 -10.23 -38.10
C VAL A 425 14.28 -10.71 -36.68
N HIS A 426 14.43 -12.02 -36.46
CA HIS A 426 14.72 -12.61 -35.15
C HIS A 426 16.19 -12.90 -34.87
#